data_AF-A0A8B6XBF7-F1
#
_entry.id   AF-A0A8B6XBF7-F1
#
_cell.length_a   1.000
_cell.length_b   1.000
_cell.length_c   1.000
_cell.angle_alpha   90.00
_cell.angle_beta   90.00
_cell.angle_gamma   90.00
#
_symmetry.space_group_name_H-M   'P 1'
#
loop_
_entity.id
_entity.type
_entity.pdbx_description
1 polymer ?
#
loop_
_entity_poly.entity_id
_entity_poly.type
_entity_poly.pdbx_seq_one_letter_code
_entity_poly.pdbx_strand_id
1 'polypeptide(L)' 'MNSQNRWTRDQLKLAFHLYCQLPFGRLHARNPEVMALARLLGRTPSALAMKLVN' A
#
# COMPACT_ATOMS: atom_id res chain seq x y z
N MET A 1 16.18 -5.46 19.16
CA MET A 1 16.34 -4.51 18.02
C MET A 1 15.49 -5.03 16.87
N ASN A 2 14.27 -4.50 16.70
CA ASN A 2 13.24 -5.11 15.85
C ASN A 2 13.46 -4.85 14.36
N SER A 3 13.87 -5.88 13.63
CA SER A 3 14.09 -5.88 12.17
C SER A 3 12.82 -5.92 11.30
N GLN A 4 11.63 -5.54 11.79
CA GLN A 4 10.36 -6.07 11.26
C GLN A 4 9.36 -5.01 10.77
N ASN A 5 9.74 -4.19 9.78
CA ASN A 5 8.73 -3.44 8.99
C ASN A 5 9.10 -3.30 7.50
N ARG A 6 10.06 -4.08 6.99
CA ARG A 6 10.46 -4.03 5.58
C ARG A 6 9.34 -4.54 4.68
N TRP A 7 9.14 -3.91 3.54
CA TRP A 7 8.21 -4.37 2.52
C TRP A 7 8.79 -5.62 1.85
N THR A 8 7.99 -6.68 1.73
CA THR A 8 8.39 -7.86 0.95
C THR A 8 8.29 -7.55 -0.55
N ARG A 9 8.99 -8.32 -1.37
CA ARG A 9 8.92 -8.16 -2.83
C ARG A 9 7.51 -8.29 -3.37
N ASP A 10 6.70 -9.20 -2.83
CA ASP A 10 5.33 -9.41 -3.30
C ASP A 10 4.39 -8.31 -2.80
N GLN A 11 4.59 -7.79 -1.58
CA GLN A 11 3.88 -6.58 -1.12
C GLN A 11 4.16 -5.39 -2.05
N LEU A 12 5.40 -5.22 -2.51
CA LEU A 12 5.76 -4.16 -3.46
C LEU A 12 5.12 -4.36 -4.84
N LYS A 13 5.11 -5.59 -5.37
CA LYS A 13 4.44 -5.88 -6.65
C LYS A 13 2.95 -5.56 -6.59
N LEU A 14 2.28 -5.96 -5.50
CA LEU A 14 0.85 -5.70 -5.33
C LEU A 14 0.57 -4.20 -5.15
N ALA A 15 1.39 -3.49 -4.37
CA ALA A 15 1.27 -2.03 -4.25
C ALA A 15 1.49 -1.33 -5.60
N PHE A 16 2.50 -1.75 -6.37
CA PHE A 16 2.77 -1.21 -7.70
C PHE A 16 1.64 -1.51 -8.69
N HIS A 17 1.08 -2.72 -8.65
CA HIS A 17 -0.09 -3.06 -9.45
C HIS A 17 -1.27 -2.12 -9.17
N LEU A 18 -1.58 -1.87 -7.89
CA LEU A 18 -2.64 -0.93 -7.51
C LEU A 18 -2.30 0.51 -7.93
N TYR A 19 -1.05 0.93 -7.79
CA TYR A 19 -0.59 2.25 -8.25
C TYR A 19 -0.90 2.49 -9.73
N CYS A 20 -0.65 1.50 -10.59
CA CYS A 20 -0.93 1.59 -12.02
C CYS A 20 -2.43 1.67 -12.36
N GLN A 21 -3.32 1.25 -11.45
CA GLN A 21 -4.76 1.25 -11.66
C GLN A 21 -5.45 2.52 -11.17
N LEU A 22 -4.87 3.19 -10.16
CA LEU A 22 -5.47 4.35 -9.53
C LEU A 22 -4.92 5.67 -10.06
N PRO A 23 -5.78 6.66 -10.36
CA PRO A 23 -5.32 8.00 -10.69
C PRO A 23 -4.71 8.69 -9.46
N PHE A 24 -3.84 9.67 -9.68
CA PHE A 24 -3.05 10.39 -8.66
C PHE A 24 -3.88 10.90 -7.46
N GLY A 25 -5.13 11.33 -7.67
CA GLY A 25 -6.02 11.79 -6.58
C GLY A 25 -6.66 10.69 -5.73
N ARG A 26 -6.46 9.41 -6.05
CA ARG A 26 -7.10 8.27 -5.38
C ARG A 26 -6.12 7.41 -4.56
N LEU A 27 -4.84 7.78 -4.51
CA LEU A 27 -3.79 7.05 -3.77
C LEU A 27 -3.76 7.40 -2.27
N HIS A 28 -4.92 7.57 -1.64
CA HIS A 28 -5.04 8.01 -0.24
C HIS A 28 -5.58 6.90 0.67
N ALA A 29 -5.28 6.99 1.97
CA ALA A 29 -5.63 5.95 2.96
C ALA A 29 -7.13 5.69 3.10
N ARG A 30 -7.99 6.65 2.73
CA ARG A 30 -9.47 6.52 2.72
C ARG A 30 -10.03 5.84 1.46
N ASN A 31 -9.20 5.50 0.48
CA ASN A 31 -9.68 4.82 -0.72
C ASN A 31 -10.01 3.35 -0.36
N PRO A 32 -11.21 2.83 -0.67
CA PRO A 32 -11.59 1.46 -0.40
C PRO A 32 -10.62 0.40 -0.94
N GLU A 33 -10.02 0.62 -2.11
CA GLU A 33 -9.06 -0.31 -2.74
C GLU A 33 -7.73 -0.32 -1.98
N VAL A 34 -7.27 0.84 -1.54
CA VAL A 34 -6.09 0.97 -0.65
C VAL A 34 -6.36 0.29 0.70
N MET A 35 -7.54 0.50 1.28
CA MET A 35 -7.93 -0.16 2.54
C MET A 35 -8.01 -1.69 2.40
N ALA A 36 -8.58 -2.17 1.29
CA ALA A 36 -8.68 -3.61 1.01
C ALA A 36 -7.30 -4.24 0.86
N LEU A 37 -6.43 -3.65 0.04
CA LEU A 37 -5.09 -4.17 -0.15
C LEU A 37 -4.26 -4.09 1.14
N ALA A 38 -4.33 -2.99 1.89
CA ALA A 38 -3.61 -2.85 3.15
C ALA A 38 -3.99 -3.96 4.16
N ARG A 39 -5.28 -4.28 4.29
CA ARG A 39 -5.76 -5.42 5.12
C ARG A 39 -5.17 -6.75 4.66
N LEU A 40 -5.16 -7.00 3.35
CA LEU A 40 -4.59 -8.23 2.77
C LEU A 40 -3.07 -8.34 3.01
N LEU A 41 -2.34 -7.23 2.98
CA LEU A 41 -0.90 -7.20 3.23
C LEU A 41 -0.51 -7.16 4.72
N GLY A 42 -1.49 -7.09 5.64
CA GLY A 42 -1.22 -6.91 7.07
C GLY A 42 -0.61 -5.55 7.40
N ARG A 43 -0.94 -4.50 6.65
CA ARG A 43 -0.44 -3.12 6.82
C ARG A 43 -1.59 -2.16 7.16
N THR A 44 -1.24 -0.98 7.65
CA THR A 44 -2.23 0.09 7.79
C THR A 44 -2.50 0.77 6.44
N PRO A 45 -3.74 1.25 6.19
CA PRO A 45 -4.04 2.01 4.97
C PRO A 45 -3.12 3.22 4.78
N SER A 46 -2.75 3.90 5.87
CA SER A 46 -1.81 5.03 5.82
C SER A 46 -0.40 4.61 5.38
N ALA A 47 0.10 3.46 5.85
CA ALA A 47 1.41 2.96 5.45
C ALA A 47 1.43 2.57 3.96
N LEU A 48 0.37 1.94 3.45
CA LEU A 48 0.26 1.62 2.03
C LEU A 48 0.09 2.90 1.19
N ALA A 49 -0.76 3.84 1.59
CA ALA A 49 -0.93 5.11 0.89
C ALA A 49 0.39 5.89 0.79
N MET A 50 1.14 6.00 1.90
CA MET A 50 2.49 6.58 1.86
C MET A 50 3.40 5.82 0.89
N LYS A 51 3.31 4.49 0.83
CA LYS A 51 4.14 3.70 -0.07
C LYS A 51 3.79 3.87 -1.56
N LEU A 52 2.55 4.23 -1.86
CA LEU A 52 2.10 4.49 -3.24
C LEU A 52 2.55 5.86 -3.75
N VAL A 53 2.86 6.81 -2.87
CA VAL A 53 3.19 8.19 -3.23
C VAL A 53 4.65 8.60 -2.91
N ASN A 54 5.44 7.72 -2.28
CA ASN A 54 6.87 7.91 -1.95
C ASN A 54 7.72 6.77 -2.52
#